data_AF-A0A3R7LCY9-F1
#
_entry.id   AF-A0A3R7LCY9-F1
#
_cell.length_a   1.000
_cell.length_b   1.000
_cell.length_c   1.000
_cell.angle_alpha   90.00
_cell.angle_beta   90.00
_cell.angle_gamma   90.00
#
_symmetry.space_group_name_H-M   'P 1'
#
loop_
_entity.id
_entity.type
_entity.pdbx_description
1 polymer ?
#
loop_
_entity_poly.entity_id
_entity_poly.type
_entity_poly.pdbx_seq_one_letter_code
_entity_poly.pdbx_strand_id
1 'polypeptide(L)'
;MRKCLCCAARRKWGQRTWSPTASSGGAAPANGLSAQEALQIVYRPMPLPQTVEYEEDFGHNLMIHREFVSKRHRDQLSFEVGALSYSEVELRRGRQHLAGVMNRERRGVAIGAAGAPSDQVHMQTDVDPDTREVLTARYLFNERRMQFCDRFQSFMQSRLEGTAARASEGGVKGGEDKQYLFSLMEACAVIYGCETTAAREAYFRMFLALDMDSLEAEAEALRQRIAEGKLVRQALAEREREREGDGVVPVPGGRSSAALDDDDDSAFIASIPELSLFEDPPPGSSGGAAAGDEEAFADLRVDEAGGREPATPSAVELPEEFEEYAPLYKAYLAHARGESGVASYDVSSLGSTGITAERRRWRALMDKIVREEYHAMTDTEQMDALVLNEQLHTVKFFDLKVGDTVREILQLLQRETGHGSSAHRDTPLDVSPQHPERRN
;
A
#
# COMPACT_ATOMS: atom_id res chain seq x y z
N MET A 1 -45.64 18.62 -31.09
CA MET A 1 -44.85 17.39 -31.27
C MET A 1 -45.14 16.79 -32.64
N ARG A 2 -44.23 16.91 -33.61
CA ARG A 2 -44.38 16.24 -34.91
C ARG A 2 -44.05 14.76 -34.73
N LYS A 3 -45.02 13.88 -35.03
CA LYS A 3 -44.84 12.42 -35.11
C LYS A 3 -43.87 12.13 -36.25
N CYS A 4 -42.60 11.81 -35.93
CA CYS A 4 -41.69 11.26 -36.92
C CYS A 4 -42.15 9.84 -37.25
N LEU A 5 -42.58 9.62 -38.50
CA LEU A 5 -42.72 8.31 -39.09
C LEU A 5 -41.36 7.61 -39.03
N CYS A 6 -41.24 6.55 -38.23
CA CYS A 6 -40.11 5.63 -38.28
C CYS A 6 -40.14 4.87 -39.60
N CYS A 7 -39.69 5.49 -40.68
CA CYS A 7 -39.46 4.81 -41.94
C CYS A 7 -38.30 3.83 -41.74
N ALA A 8 -38.61 2.54 -41.63
CA ALA A 8 -37.59 1.49 -41.59
C ALA A 8 -36.89 1.40 -42.95
N ALA A 9 -35.82 2.17 -43.13
CA ALA A 9 -34.93 2.03 -44.26
C ALA A 9 -34.08 0.77 -44.09
N ARG A 10 -34.07 -0.12 -45.10
CA ARG A 10 -33.17 -1.27 -45.16
C ARG A 10 -32.07 -1.04 -46.19
N ARG A 11 -30.84 -1.39 -45.85
CA ARG A 11 -29.70 -1.33 -46.78
C ARG A 11 -29.79 -2.50 -47.77
N LYS A 12 -29.56 -2.23 -49.06
CA LYS A 12 -29.35 -3.27 -50.08
C LYS A 12 -27.85 -3.39 -50.38
N TRP A 13 -27.34 -4.62 -50.45
CA TRP A 13 -25.93 -4.86 -50.75
C TRP A 13 -25.54 -4.25 -52.10
N GLY A 14 -24.39 -3.58 -52.14
CA GLY A 14 -23.88 -2.91 -53.34
C GLY A 14 -24.58 -1.61 -53.74
N GLN A 15 -25.66 -1.20 -53.07
CA GLN A 15 -26.37 0.05 -53.36
C GLN A 15 -26.27 1.03 -52.19
N ARG A 16 -25.97 2.30 -52.48
CA ARG A 16 -25.83 3.38 -51.49
C ARG A 16 -26.70 4.57 -51.89
N THR A 17 -27.33 5.20 -50.91
CA THR A 17 -28.01 6.48 -51.10
C THR A 17 -27.00 7.60 -50.89
N TRP A 18 -26.89 8.52 -51.84
CA TRP A 18 -26.08 9.72 -51.65
C TRP A 18 -26.88 10.75 -50.84
N SER A 19 -26.25 11.30 -49.80
CA SER A 19 -26.85 12.31 -48.92
C SER A 19 -26.09 13.63 -49.07
N PRO A 20 -26.77 14.78 -49.01
CA PRO A 20 -26.10 16.07 -49.05
C PRO A 20 -25.21 16.27 -47.82
N THR A 21 -24.07 16.93 -48.00
CA THR A 21 -23.16 17.28 -46.90
C THR A 21 -23.67 18.53 -46.17
N ALA A 22 -23.60 18.52 -44.83
CA ALA A 22 -23.68 19.76 -44.08
C ALA A 22 -22.45 20.64 -44.41
N SER A 23 -22.66 21.92 -44.67
CA SER A 23 -21.62 22.87 -45.10
C SER A 23 -20.63 23.29 -43.98
N SER A 24 -20.68 22.64 -42.81
CA SER A 24 -19.95 23.00 -41.58
C SER A 24 -18.59 22.30 -41.44
N GLY A 25 -17.79 22.22 -42.52
CA GLY A 25 -16.41 21.70 -42.44
C GLY A 25 -16.28 20.17 -42.45
N GLY A 26 -17.32 19.44 -42.89
CA GLY A 26 -17.31 17.97 -42.99
C GLY A 26 -17.84 17.28 -41.73
N ALA A 27 -17.58 15.96 -41.61
CA ALA A 27 -18.09 15.15 -40.49
C ALA A 27 -17.35 15.40 -39.16
N ALA A 28 -16.09 15.83 -39.23
CA ALA A 28 -15.24 16.17 -38.09
C ALA A 28 -14.42 17.42 -38.48
N PRO A 29 -14.82 18.62 -38.03
CA PRO A 29 -14.12 19.86 -38.39
C PRO A 29 -12.71 19.90 -37.82
N ALA A 30 -11.69 20.11 -38.66
CA ALA A 30 -10.29 20.16 -38.24
C ALA A 30 -9.93 21.41 -37.43
N ASN A 31 -10.71 22.49 -37.58
CA ASN A 31 -10.44 23.78 -36.96
C ASN A 31 -10.96 23.87 -35.51
N GLY A 32 -11.61 22.81 -35.00
CA GLY A 32 -12.24 22.78 -33.69
C GLY A 32 -13.77 22.82 -33.74
N LEU A 33 -14.40 22.63 -32.58
CA LEU A 33 -15.85 22.59 -32.38
C LEU A 33 -16.27 23.64 -31.33
N SER A 34 -17.41 24.28 -31.52
CA SER A 34 -17.98 25.15 -30.50
C SER A 34 -18.63 24.34 -29.35
N ALA A 35 -18.82 24.97 -28.19
CA ALA A 35 -19.43 24.31 -27.04
C ALA A 35 -20.86 23.81 -27.31
N GLN A 36 -21.66 24.57 -28.08
CA GLN A 36 -23.04 24.16 -28.42
C GLN A 36 -23.07 22.96 -29.36
N GLU A 37 -22.13 22.86 -30.31
CA GLU A 37 -21.99 21.70 -31.19
C GLU A 37 -21.50 20.48 -30.40
N ALA A 38 -20.50 20.67 -29.53
CA ALA A 38 -19.98 19.62 -28.67
C ALA A 38 -21.05 19.08 -27.69
N LEU A 39 -21.94 19.94 -27.19
CA LEU A 39 -23.03 19.54 -26.29
C LEU A 39 -23.95 18.49 -26.93
N GLN A 40 -24.20 18.58 -28.24
CA GLN A 40 -24.99 17.59 -28.97
C GLN A 40 -24.24 16.24 -29.10
N ILE A 41 -22.91 16.28 -29.10
CA ILE A 41 -22.05 15.08 -29.10
C ILE A 41 -22.03 14.46 -27.70
N VAL A 42 -21.89 15.27 -26.65
CA VAL A 42 -21.94 14.82 -25.25
C VAL A 42 -23.28 14.13 -24.96
N TYR A 43 -24.40 14.79 -25.29
CA TYR A 43 -25.75 14.25 -25.17
C TYR A 43 -26.19 13.46 -26.41
N ARG A 44 -25.30 12.61 -26.94
CA ARG A 44 -25.63 11.66 -28.01
C ARG A 44 -26.88 10.83 -27.65
N PRO A 45 -27.80 10.59 -28.60
CA PRO A 45 -29.03 9.83 -28.34
C PRO A 45 -28.75 8.33 -28.16
N MET A 46 -28.29 7.96 -26.97
CA MET A 46 -28.09 6.56 -26.54
C MET A 46 -29.42 5.97 -26.02
N PRO A 47 -29.64 4.64 -26.13
CA PRO A 47 -30.83 4.00 -25.57
C PRO A 47 -30.89 4.12 -24.03
N LEU A 48 -31.81 4.94 -23.52
CA LEU A 48 -31.93 5.28 -22.09
C LEU A 48 -31.97 4.08 -21.13
N PRO A 49 -32.69 2.96 -21.41
CA PRO A 49 -32.77 1.84 -20.45
C PRO A 49 -31.46 1.08 -20.20
N GLN A 50 -30.40 1.42 -20.94
CA GLN A 50 -29.08 0.77 -20.91
C GLN A 50 -27.96 1.81 -20.73
N THR A 51 -28.33 3.07 -20.49
CA THR A 51 -27.39 4.18 -20.37
C THR A 51 -27.41 4.66 -18.93
N VAL A 52 -26.23 4.81 -18.34
CA VAL A 52 -26.04 5.45 -17.03
C VAL A 52 -25.41 6.81 -17.28
N GLU A 53 -25.99 7.84 -16.67
CA GLU A 53 -25.52 9.22 -16.76
C GLU A 53 -25.14 9.68 -15.36
N TYR A 54 -23.97 10.30 -15.24
CA TYR A 54 -23.42 10.84 -14.02
C TYR A 54 -22.83 12.22 -14.30
N GLU A 55 -22.99 13.14 -13.37
CA GLU A 55 -22.39 14.46 -13.41
C GLU A 55 -21.79 14.79 -12.04
N GLU A 56 -20.62 15.41 -12.06
CA GLU A 56 -19.91 15.85 -10.87
C GLU A 56 -19.52 17.32 -11.02
N ASP A 57 -19.90 18.13 -10.03
CA ASP A 57 -19.62 19.56 -9.99
C ASP A 57 -18.45 19.83 -9.02
N PHE A 58 -17.37 20.42 -9.53
CA PHE A 58 -16.17 20.80 -8.78
C PHE A 58 -16.10 22.32 -8.53
N GLY A 59 -17.25 23.00 -8.55
CA GLY A 59 -17.44 24.42 -8.29
C GLY A 59 -17.19 25.29 -9.52
N HIS A 60 -15.96 25.30 -10.03
CA HIS A 60 -15.58 26.12 -11.19
C HIS A 60 -15.76 25.38 -12.53
N ASN A 61 -15.91 24.06 -12.50
CA ASN A 61 -16.09 23.22 -13.68
C ASN A 61 -16.95 22.00 -13.33
N LEU A 62 -17.64 21.45 -14.32
CA LEU A 62 -18.48 20.27 -14.17
C LEU A 62 -18.02 19.19 -15.16
N MET A 63 -18.02 17.94 -14.73
CA MET A 63 -17.68 16.79 -15.58
C MET A 63 -18.91 15.93 -15.82
N ILE A 64 -19.22 15.67 -17.09
CA ILE A 64 -20.34 14.81 -17.51
C ILE A 64 -19.78 13.46 -17.94
N HIS A 65 -20.33 12.38 -17.40
CA HIS A 65 -19.96 11.01 -17.72
C HIS A 65 -21.19 10.20 -18.15
N ARG A 66 -21.16 9.62 -19.35
CA ARG A 66 -22.29 8.84 -19.91
C ARG A 66 -21.78 7.53 -20.48
N GLU A 67 -22.26 6.43 -19.93
CA GLU A 67 -21.88 5.09 -20.34
C GLU A 67 -23.09 4.31 -20.83
N PHE A 68 -22.94 3.64 -21.97
CA PHE A 68 -23.95 2.75 -22.53
C PHE A 68 -23.40 1.35 -22.68
N VAL A 69 -24.09 0.37 -22.09
CA VAL A 69 -23.74 -1.05 -22.22
C VAL A 69 -24.87 -1.80 -22.91
N SER A 70 -24.58 -2.36 -24.08
CA SER A 70 -25.59 -3.07 -24.87
C SER A 70 -26.04 -4.37 -24.21
N LYS A 71 -27.36 -4.60 -24.17
CA LYS A 71 -27.96 -5.88 -23.73
C LYS A 71 -27.42 -7.10 -24.49
N ARG A 72 -27.01 -6.95 -25.75
CA ARG A 72 -26.56 -8.08 -26.59
C ARG A 72 -25.23 -8.69 -26.15
N HIS A 73 -24.40 -7.91 -25.47
CA HIS A 73 -23.02 -8.29 -25.16
C HIS A 73 -22.78 -8.49 -23.66
N ARG A 74 -23.78 -8.23 -22.81
CA ARG A 74 -23.63 -8.29 -21.35
C ARG A 74 -23.11 -9.64 -20.86
N ASP A 75 -23.50 -10.74 -21.50
CA ASP A 75 -23.10 -12.09 -21.10
C ASP A 75 -21.75 -12.54 -21.69
N GLN A 76 -21.18 -11.75 -22.60
CA GLN A 76 -19.92 -12.05 -23.30
C GLN A 76 -18.81 -11.04 -23.02
N LEU A 77 -19.16 -9.90 -22.42
CA LEU A 77 -18.22 -8.87 -22.00
C LEU A 77 -17.41 -9.37 -20.81
N SER A 78 -16.10 -9.22 -20.87
CA SER A 78 -15.27 -9.42 -19.69
C SER A 78 -15.55 -8.31 -18.67
N PHE A 79 -15.36 -8.65 -17.40
CA PHE A 79 -15.52 -7.71 -16.29
C PHE A 79 -14.57 -6.51 -16.40
N GLU A 80 -13.40 -6.68 -17.04
CA GLU A 80 -12.44 -5.60 -17.26
C GLU A 80 -12.89 -4.60 -18.34
N VAL A 81 -13.66 -5.06 -19.35
CA VAL A 81 -14.16 -4.19 -20.44
C VAL A 81 -15.50 -3.56 -20.07
N GLY A 82 -16.36 -4.31 -19.38
CA GLY A 82 -17.62 -3.82 -18.84
C GLY A 82 -17.65 -4.00 -17.33
N ALA A 83 -17.08 -3.04 -16.59
CA ALA A 83 -16.94 -3.06 -15.13
C ALA A 83 -18.28 -2.85 -14.40
N LEU A 84 -19.23 -3.76 -14.62
CA LEU A 84 -20.54 -3.74 -14.00
C LEU A 84 -20.45 -4.32 -12.59
N SER A 85 -20.62 -3.49 -11.58
CA SER A 85 -20.69 -3.91 -10.17
C SER A 85 -22.15 -4.03 -9.71
N TYR A 86 -22.59 -5.23 -9.37
CA TYR A 86 -23.95 -5.50 -8.88
C TYR A 86 -24.05 -5.50 -7.35
N SER A 87 -22.91 -5.56 -6.66
CA SER A 87 -22.83 -5.46 -5.20
C SER A 87 -21.93 -4.32 -4.75
N GLU A 88 -22.08 -3.88 -3.50
CA GLU A 88 -21.23 -2.86 -2.91
C GLU A 88 -19.77 -3.33 -2.78
N VAL A 89 -19.55 -4.62 -2.51
CA VAL A 89 -18.21 -5.22 -2.43
C VAL A 89 -17.53 -5.16 -3.80
N GLU A 90 -18.23 -5.51 -4.87
CA GLU A 90 -17.73 -5.38 -6.24
C GLU A 90 -17.46 -3.93 -6.63
N LEU A 91 -18.32 -3.00 -6.21
CA LEU A 91 -18.13 -1.57 -6.48
C LEU A 91 -16.85 -1.05 -5.81
N ARG A 92 -16.65 -1.35 -4.52
CA ARG A 92 -15.45 -0.94 -3.77
C ARG A 92 -14.19 -1.54 -4.38
N ARG A 93 -14.18 -2.86 -4.66
CA ARG A 93 -13.02 -3.55 -5.25
C ARG A 93 -12.76 -3.11 -6.69
N GLY A 94 -13.80 -2.91 -7.49
CA GLY A 94 -13.70 -2.44 -8.87
C GLY A 94 -13.10 -1.04 -8.95
N ARG A 95 -13.56 -0.12 -8.08
CA ARG A 95 -12.97 1.22 -7.95
C ARG A 95 -11.50 1.16 -7.55
N GLN A 96 -11.13 0.33 -6.57
CA GLN A 96 -9.74 0.15 -6.15
C GLN A 96 -8.86 -0.41 -7.29
N HIS A 97 -9.37 -1.38 -8.04
CA HIS A 97 -8.67 -1.98 -9.17
C HIS A 97 -8.41 -0.95 -10.28
N LEU A 98 -9.45 -0.24 -10.73
CA LEU A 98 -9.34 0.78 -11.77
C LEU A 98 -8.47 1.97 -11.32
N ALA A 99 -8.59 2.39 -10.05
CA ALA A 99 -7.70 3.40 -9.48
C ALA A 99 -6.23 2.94 -9.52
N GLY A 100 -5.96 1.66 -9.23
CA GLY A 100 -4.63 1.08 -9.35
C GLY A 100 -4.06 1.15 -10.77
N VAL A 101 -4.87 0.81 -11.78
CA VAL A 101 -4.49 0.89 -13.21
C VAL A 101 -4.21 2.33 -13.61
N MET A 102 -5.17 3.24 -13.39
CA MET A 102 -5.04 4.65 -13.74
C MET A 102 -3.84 5.31 -13.05
N ASN A 103 -3.64 5.05 -11.75
CA ASN A 103 -2.53 5.65 -11.01
C ASN A 103 -1.17 5.09 -11.45
N ARG A 104 -1.09 3.82 -11.85
CA ARG A 104 0.13 3.25 -12.44
C ARG A 104 0.45 3.90 -13.79
N GLU A 105 -0.56 4.08 -14.66
CA GLU A 105 -0.37 4.73 -15.96
C GLU A 105 0.08 6.17 -15.79
N ARG A 106 -0.63 6.97 -14.99
CA ARG A 106 -0.30 8.39 -14.75
C ARG A 106 1.12 8.57 -14.21
N ARG A 107 1.53 7.73 -13.24
CA ARG A 107 2.89 7.82 -12.64
C ARG A 107 3.97 7.25 -13.57
N GLY A 108 3.68 6.18 -14.29
CA GLY A 108 4.64 5.54 -15.20
C GLY A 108 5.09 6.45 -16.34
N VAL A 109 4.22 7.35 -16.80
CA VAL A 109 4.55 8.36 -17.82
C VAL A 109 5.65 9.31 -17.36
N ALA A 110 5.72 9.66 -16.06
CA ALA A 110 6.68 10.63 -15.54
C ALA A 110 8.13 10.15 -15.61
N ILE A 111 8.37 8.83 -15.50
CA ILE A 111 9.69 8.20 -15.60
C ILE A 111 9.91 7.47 -16.93
N GLY A 112 8.87 7.43 -17.78
CA GLY A 112 8.89 6.80 -19.09
C GLY A 112 9.32 7.74 -20.21
N ALA A 113 9.04 7.34 -21.45
CA ALA A 113 9.52 8.02 -22.66
C ALA A 113 9.07 9.49 -22.81
N ALA A 114 7.91 9.85 -22.23
CA ALA A 114 7.38 11.21 -22.25
C ALA A 114 7.81 12.05 -21.02
N GLY A 115 8.55 11.44 -20.09
CA GLY A 115 9.12 12.12 -18.91
C GLY A 115 10.32 13.00 -19.27
N ALA A 116 10.77 13.81 -18.30
CA ALA A 116 11.94 14.65 -18.49
C ALA A 116 13.21 13.79 -18.73
N PRO A 117 14.15 14.23 -19.60
CA PRO A 117 15.35 13.43 -19.89
C PRO A 117 16.20 13.09 -18.67
N SER A 118 16.22 13.97 -17.67
CA SER A 118 16.94 13.76 -16.40
C SER A 118 16.25 12.76 -15.47
N ASP A 119 14.93 12.57 -15.60
CA ASP A 119 14.12 11.63 -14.81
C ASP A 119 14.19 10.20 -15.35
N GLN A 120 14.66 10.00 -16.58
CA GLN A 120 14.82 8.69 -17.21
C GLN A 120 16.13 8.02 -16.76
N VAL A 121 16.02 6.86 -16.11
CA VAL A 121 17.17 6.04 -15.72
C VAL A 121 16.96 4.62 -16.23
N HIS A 122 17.98 4.08 -16.90
CA HIS A 122 17.96 2.71 -17.44
C HIS A 122 18.91 1.81 -16.66
N MET A 123 18.59 0.52 -16.60
CA MET A 123 19.47 -0.50 -16.04
C MET A 123 20.06 -1.33 -17.17
N GLN A 124 21.39 -1.44 -17.21
CA GLN A 124 22.08 -2.37 -18.09
C GLN A 124 22.20 -3.72 -17.39
N THR A 125 21.69 -4.76 -18.03
CA THR A 125 21.77 -6.14 -17.54
C THR A 125 22.46 -7.02 -18.57
N ASP A 126 23.39 -7.85 -18.11
CA ASP A 126 24.04 -8.88 -18.91
C ASP A 126 24.20 -10.15 -18.10
N VAL A 127 23.80 -11.29 -18.67
CA VAL A 127 23.75 -12.59 -17.99
C VAL A 127 24.38 -13.63 -18.91
N ASP A 128 25.42 -14.29 -18.41
CA ASP A 128 26.12 -15.35 -19.13
C ASP A 128 25.16 -16.53 -19.40
N PRO A 129 24.99 -16.97 -20.66
CA PRO A 129 24.12 -18.10 -21.00
C PRO A 129 24.55 -19.43 -20.38
N ASP A 130 25.85 -19.63 -20.14
CA ASP A 130 26.39 -20.92 -19.71
C ASP A 130 26.43 -21.01 -18.18
N THR A 131 27.07 -20.04 -17.52
CA THR A 131 27.23 -20.02 -16.06
C THR A 131 25.98 -19.51 -15.33
N ARG A 132 25.08 -18.79 -16.02
CA ARG A 132 23.97 -18.02 -15.45
C ARG A 132 24.41 -16.90 -14.49
N GLU A 133 25.68 -16.52 -14.52
CA GLU A 133 26.20 -15.43 -13.72
C GLU A 133 25.77 -14.07 -14.29
N VAL A 134 25.37 -13.15 -13.41
CA VAL A 134 25.04 -11.77 -13.78
C VAL A 134 26.34 -10.98 -13.86
N LEU A 135 26.77 -10.67 -15.08
CA LEU A 135 28.04 -9.98 -15.35
C LEU A 135 27.93 -8.48 -15.09
N THR A 136 26.80 -7.88 -15.44
CA THR A 136 26.50 -6.47 -15.15
C THR A 136 25.04 -6.30 -14.75
N ALA A 137 24.82 -5.52 -13.69
CA ALA A 137 23.50 -5.09 -13.24
C ALA A 137 23.64 -3.68 -12.65
N ARG A 138 23.85 -2.70 -13.53
CA ARG A 138 24.15 -1.31 -13.14
C ARG A 138 23.16 -0.34 -13.74
N TYR A 139 22.83 0.72 -12.99
CA TYR A 139 22.13 1.86 -13.57
C TYR A 139 23.05 2.69 -14.46
N LEU A 140 22.46 3.22 -15.53
CA LEU A 140 23.10 4.15 -16.45
C LEU A 140 22.86 5.57 -15.95
N PHE A 141 23.76 6.04 -15.09
CA PHE A 141 23.70 7.37 -14.51
C PHE A 141 24.35 8.43 -15.40
N ASN A 142 23.81 9.65 -15.31
CA ASN A 142 24.45 10.83 -15.83
C ASN A 142 25.57 11.31 -14.88
N GLU A 143 26.41 12.24 -15.34
CA GLU A 143 27.55 12.75 -14.56
C GLU A 143 27.12 13.33 -13.21
N ARG A 144 25.97 14.02 -13.15
CA ARG A 144 25.44 14.61 -11.92
C ARG A 144 25.19 13.55 -10.83
N ARG A 145 24.60 12.42 -11.20
CA ARG A 145 24.35 11.31 -10.27
C ARG A 145 25.64 10.59 -9.88
N MET A 146 26.58 10.43 -10.81
CA MET A 146 27.89 9.85 -10.53
C MET A 146 28.68 10.69 -9.50
N GLN A 147 28.68 12.02 -9.66
CA GLN A 147 29.31 12.92 -8.68
C GLN A 147 28.70 12.81 -7.29
N PHE A 148 27.38 12.59 -7.18
CA PHE A 148 26.71 12.33 -5.91
C PHE A 148 27.20 11.01 -5.29
N CYS A 149 27.27 9.94 -6.08
CA CYS A 149 27.80 8.65 -5.62
C CYS A 149 29.24 8.76 -5.12
N ASP A 150 30.11 9.46 -5.86
CA ASP A 150 31.52 9.65 -5.49
C ASP A 150 31.66 10.42 -4.17
N ARG A 151 30.85 11.48 -3.96
CA ARG A 151 30.81 12.22 -2.69
C ARG A 151 30.36 11.34 -1.53
N PHE A 152 29.34 10.51 -1.74
CA PHE A 152 28.83 9.60 -0.72
C PHE A 152 29.89 8.55 -0.33
N GLN A 153 30.50 7.87 -1.32
CA GLN A 153 31.51 6.84 -1.05
C GLN A 153 32.77 7.40 -0.42
N SER A 154 33.25 8.57 -0.88
CA SER A 154 34.41 9.24 -0.29
C SER A 154 34.19 9.53 1.20
N PHE A 155 32.99 10.00 1.56
CA PHE A 155 32.63 10.24 2.95
C PHE A 155 32.60 8.94 3.77
N MET A 156 31.90 7.91 3.27
CA MET A 156 31.76 6.63 3.98
C MET A 156 33.11 5.92 4.17
N GLN A 157 33.95 5.88 3.14
CA GLN A 157 35.32 5.35 3.21
C GLN A 157 36.14 6.11 4.26
N SER A 158 36.13 7.45 4.24
CA SER A 158 36.89 8.25 5.22
C SER A 158 36.49 7.98 6.68
N ARG A 159 35.20 7.73 6.93
CA ARG A 159 34.65 7.46 8.28
C ARG A 159 34.90 6.02 8.73
N LEU A 160 34.74 5.05 7.83
CA LEU A 160 34.82 3.62 8.16
C LEU A 160 36.25 3.08 8.14
N GLU A 161 37.10 3.55 7.24
CA GLU A 161 38.52 3.16 7.23
C GLU A 161 39.29 3.84 8.36
N GLY A 162 38.93 5.08 8.71
CA GLY A 162 39.50 5.79 9.87
C GLY A 162 39.15 5.15 11.22
N THR A 163 38.02 4.44 11.31
CA THR A 163 37.61 3.69 12.51
C THR A 163 38.10 2.23 12.48
N ALA A 164 38.09 1.55 11.33
CA ALA A 164 38.63 0.20 11.17
C ALA A 164 40.16 0.14 11.35
N ALA A 165 40.91 1.16 10.91
CA ALA A 165 42.34 1.28 11.15
C ALA A 165 42.68 1.52 12.63
N ARG A 166 41.75 2.07 13.42
CA ARG A 166 41.88 2.20 14.89
C ARG A 166 41.46 0.94 15.65
N ALA A 167 40.57 0.13 15.07
CA ALA A 167 40.03 -1.07 15.71
C ALA A 167 40.79 -2.37 15.36
N SER A 168 41.71 -2.36 14.39
CA SER A 168 42.41 -3.56 13.93
C SER A 168 43.94 -3.42 13.85
N GLU A 169 44.62 -3.72 14.95
CA GLU A 169 46.06 -4.06 14.94
C GLU A 169 46.33 -5.51 14.47
N GLY A 170 45.32 -6.23 13.96
CA GLY A 170 45.49 -7.63 13.52
C GLY A 170 44.32 -8.24 12.75
N GLY A 171 43.48 -7.44 12.09
CA GLY A 171 42.30 -7.93 11.36
C GLY A 171 42.49 -7.80 9.85
N VAL A 172 42.25 -8.89 9.12
CA VAL A 172 42.30 -9.00 7.66
C VAL A 172 41.68 -7.76 7.00
N LYS A 173 42.50 -6.99 6.26
CA LYS A 173 42.04 -5.92 5.36
C LYS A 173 41.00 -6.49 4.41
N GLY A 174 39.73 -6.30 4.74
CA GLY A 174 38.63 -6.77 3.90
C GLY A 174 38.48 -5.87 2.67
N GLY A 175 39.29 -6.09 1.64
CA GLY A 175 39.14 -5.61 0.26
C GLY A 175 39.15 -4.09 0.07
N GLU A 176 40.19 -3.56 -0.56
CA GLU A 176 40.38 -2.14 -0.89
C GLU A 176 39.32 -1.58 -1.87
N ASP A 177 38.38 -2.41 -2.35
CA ASP A 177 37.34 -2.07 -3.35
C ASP A 177 35.88 -2.26 -2.84
N LYS A 178 35.62 -2.16 -1.53
CA LYS A 178 34.23 -2.29 -1.02
C LYS A 178 33.46 -0.96 -1.10
N GLN A 179 32.25 -1.05 -1.67
CA GLN A 179 31.29 0.04 -1.68
C GLN A 179 30.38 -0.05 -0.45
N TYR A 180 30.32 1.00 0.36
CA TYR A 180 29.51 1.01 1.59
C TYR A 180 28.09 1.48 1.29
N LEU A 181 27.08 0.79 1.84
CA LEU A 181 25.65 1.10 1.65
C LEU A 181 25.29 1.33 0.17
N PHE A 182 25.85 0.51 -0.73
CA PHE A 182 25.81 0.74 -2.17
C PHE A 182 24.38 0.84 -2.72
N SER A 183 23.50 -0.09 -2.37
CA SER A 183 22.12 -0.13 -2.89
C SER A 183 21.29 1.05 -2.37
N LEU A 184 21.52 1.47 -1.12
CA LEU A 184 20.88 2.64 -0.55
C LEU A 184 21.32 3.92 -1.26
N MET A 185 22.63 4.09 -1.46
CA MET A 185 23.19 5.22 -2.20
C MET A 185 22.70 5.25 -3.65
N GLU A 186 22.71 4.10 -4.33
CA GLU A 186 22.26 3.95 -5.71
C GLU A 186 20.80 4.36 -5.88
N ALA A 187 19.91 3.91 -4.99
CA ALA A 187 18.51 4.33 -4.97
C ALA A 187 18.38 5.85 -4.70
N CYS A 188 19.14 6.40 -3.74
CA CYS A 188 19.12 7.84 -3.46
C CYS A 188 19.66 8.68 -4.63
N ALA A 189 20.65 8.17 -5.38
CA ALA A 189 21.20 8.85 -6.55
C ALA A 189 20.17 8.96 -7.68
N VAL A 190 19.35 7.93 -7.91
CA VAL A 190 18.22 7.99 -8.85
C VAL A 190 17.31 9.17 -8.50
N ILE A 191 16.90 9.27 -7.24
CA ILE A 191 15.97 10.29 -6.73
C ILE A 191 16.60 11.68 -6.76
N TYR A 192 17.87 11.82 -6.35
CA TYR A 192 18.62 13.07 -6.36
C TYR A 192 18.68 13.73 -7.73
N GLY A 193 18.90 12.92 -8.77
CA GLY A 193 19.03 13.42 -10.14
C GLY A 193 17.69 13.75 -10.82
N CYS A 194 16.55 13.50 -10.18
CA CYS A 194 15.24 13.82 -10.75
C CYS A 194 14.92 15.32 -10.62
N GLU A 195 14.31 15.90 -11.65
CA GLU A 195 13.82 17.28 -11.67
C GLU A 195 12.39 17.38 -11.13
N THR A 196 11.51 16.50 -11.59
CA THR A 196 10.08 16.58 -11.23
C THR A 196 9.78 15.86 -9.92
N THR A 197 8.80 16.36 -9.17
CA THR A 197 8.30 15.68 -7.95
C THR A 197 7.53 14.41 -8.30
N ALA A 198 6.80 14.41 -9.41
CA ALA A 198 6.06 13.25 -9.89
C ALA A 198 6.97 12.05 -10.22
N ALA A 199 8.12 12.28 -10.87
CA ALA A 199 9.11 11.23 -11.11
C ALA A 199 9.77 10.74 -9.82
N ARG A 200 10.09 11.65 -8.89
CA ARG A 200 10.63 11.28 -7.57
C ARG A 200 9.70 10.32 -6.84
N GLU A 201 8.41 10.66 -6.73
CA GLU A 201 7.42 9.80 -6.07
C GLU A 201 7.22 8.47 -6.83
N ALA A 202 7.33 8.45 -8.16
CA ALA A 202 7.31 7.20 -8.91
C ALA A 202 8.50 6.28 -8.57
N TYR A 203 9.71 6.83 -8.39
CA TYR A 203 10.87 6.05 -7.94
C TYR A 203 10.79 5.63 -6.47
N PHE A 204 10.31 6.51 -5.56
CA PHE A 204 10.02 6.11 -4.18
C PHE A 204 9.03 4.94 -4.13
N ARG A 205 8.05 4.91 -5.05
CA ARG A 205 7.13 3.78 -5.17
C ARG A 205 7.83 2.48 -5.58
N MET A 206 8.78 2.55 -6.52
CA MET A 206 9.57 1.39 -6.95
C MET A 206 10.50 0.89 -5.83
N PHE A 207 11.05 1.80 -5.05
CA PHE A 207 11.92 1.50 -3.91
C PHE A 207 11.08 1.24 -2.65
N LEU A 208 10.52 0.02 -2.57
CA LEU A 208 9.76 -0.48 -1.41
C LEU A 208 8.46 0.30 -1.11
N ALA A 209 7.82 0.90 -2.12
CA ALA A 209 6.58 1.67 -1.96
C ALA A 209 6.68 2.77 -0.88
N LEU A 210 7.81 3.49 -0.86
CA LEU A 210 8.04 4.61 0.06
C LEU A 210 7.47 5.93 -0.48
N ASP A 211 6.61 5.89 -1.50
CA ASP A 211 5.91 7.08 -1.99
C ASP A 211 4.91 7.62 -0.97
N MET A 212 4.70 8.94 -0.98
CA MET A 212 3.81 9.62 -0.02
C MET A 212 2.40 9.05 -0.06
N ASP A 213 1.85 8.76 -1.25
CA ASP A 213 0.53 8.15 -1.41
C ASP A 213 0.40 6.83 -0.62
N SER A 214 1.44 5.98 -0.66
CA SER A 214 1.44 4.69 0.04
C SER A 214 1.58 4.86 1.56
N LEU A 215 2.47 5.76 2.00
CA LEU A 215 2.69 6.04 3.41
C LEU A 215 1.49 6.74 4.07
N GLU A 216 0.76 7.56 3.32
CA GLU A 216 -0.48 8.19 3.78
C GLU A 216 -1.61 7.17 3.90
N ALA A 217 -1.75 6.25 2.93
CA ALA A 217 -2.73 5.16 3.02
C ALA A 217 -2.47 4.24 4.23
N GLU A 218 -1.21 3.88 4.49
CA GLU A 218 -0.82 3.11 5.68
C GLU A 218 -1.12 3.87 6.98
N ALA A 219 -0.88 5.19 6.98
CA ALA A 219 -1.19 6.03 8.13
C ALA A 219 -2.69 6.16 8.39
N GLU A 220 -3.50 6.28 7.34
CA GLU A 220 -4.96 6.29 7.45
C GLU A 220 -5.47 4.96 7.99
N ALA A 221 -4.97 3.83 7.49
CA ALA A 221 -5.29 2.51 8.01
C ALA A 221 -4.90 2.36 9.49
N LEU A 222 -3.74 2.89 9.90
CA LEU A 222 -3.33 2.89 11.30
C LEU A 222 -4.25 3.77 12.16
N ARG A 223 -4.59 5.00 11.72
CA ARG A 223 -5.53 5.89 12.43
C ARG A 223 -6.91 5.25 12.59
N GLN A 224 -7.41 4.57 11.54
CA GLN A 224 -8.67 3.83 11.59
C GLN A 224 -8.61 2.72 12.65
N ARG A 225 -7.53 1.93 12.70
CA ARG A 225 -7.37 0.89 13.71
C ARG A 225 -7.24 1.41 15.13
N ILE A 226 -6.59 2.55 15.33
CA ILE A 226 -6.56 3.24 16.62
C ILE A 226 -7.98 3.67 17.03
N ALA A 227 -8.77 4.21 16.10
CA ALA A 227 -10.16 4.57 16.36
C ALA A 227 -11.02 3.34 16.68
N GLU A 228 -10.86 2.24 15.94
CA GLU A 228 -11.51 0.97 16.24
C GLU A 228 -11.10 0.41 17.60
N GLY A 229 -9.82 0.49 17.96
CA GLY A 229 -9.32 0.08 19.27
C GLY A 229 -9.97 0.85 20.40
N LYS A 230 -10.19 2.16 20.24
CA LYS A 230 -10.93 2.99 21.20
C LYS A 230 -12.38 2.52 21.35
N LEU A 231 -13.07 2.25 20.24
CA LEU A 231 -14.45 1.76 20.26
C LEU A 231 -14.56 0.39 20.95
N VAL A 232 -13.63 -0.52 20.67
CA VAL A 232 -13.62 -1.84 21.31
C VAL A 232 -13.33 -1.72 22.81
N ARG A 233 -12.39 -0.86 23.21
CA ARG A 233 -12.11 -0.58 24.63
C ARG A 233 -13.34 -0.04 25.36
N GLN A 234 -14.05 0.89 24.75
CA GLN A 234 -15.31 1.43 25.29
C GLN A 234 -16.36 0.32 25.45
N ALA A 235 -16.57 -0.48 24.40
CA ALA A 235 -17.56 -1.57 24.43
C ALA A 235 -17.24 -2.66 25.48
N LEU A 236 -15.96 -2.94 25.73
CA LEU A 236 -15.54 -3.87 26.78
C LEU A 236 -15.74 -3.27 28.17
N ALA A 237 -15.36 -2.00 28.38
CA ALA A 237 -15.51 -1.31 29.65
C ALA A 237 -16.97 -1.07 30.05
N GLU A 238 -17.85 -0.73 29.09
CA GLU A 238 -19.30 -0.59 29.33
C GLU A 238 -19.91 -1.91 29.79
N ARG A 239 -19.51 -3.03 29.16
CA ARG A 239 -19.98 -4.36 29.53
C ARG A 239 -19.50 -4.82 30.90
N GLU A 240 -18.30 -4.44 31.31
CA GLU A 240 -17.80 -4.69 32.66
C GLU A 240 -18.62 -3.91 33.70
N ARG A 241 -18.95 -2.63 33.42
CA ARG A 241 -19.83 -1.81 34.29
C ARG A 241 -21.25 -2.36 34.40
N GLU A 242 -21.83 -2.86 33.29
CA GLU A 242 -23.14 -3.50 33.31
C GLU A 242 -23.14 -4.79 34.14
N ARG A 243 -22.03 -5.55 34.14
CA ARG A 243 -21.88 -6.76 34.96
C ARG A 243 -21.68 -6.48 36.44
N GLU A 244 -21.01 -5.38 36.78
CA GLU A 244 -20.83 -4.94 38.17
C GLU A 244 -22.08 -4.24 38.73
N GLY A 245 -22.95 -3.72 37.86
CA GLY A 245 -24.25 -3.13 38.22
C GLY A 245 -25.39 -4.14 38.45
N ASP A 246 -25.24 -5.39 37.99
CA ASP A 246 -26.27 -6.44 38.15
C ASP A 246 -26.06 -7.24 39.47
N GLY A 247 -26.02 -6.48 40.56
CA GLY A 247 -26.07 -7.00 41.93
C GLY A 247 -27.51 -7.30 42.35
N VAL A 248 -27.94 -8.55 42.15
CA VAL A 248 -29.14 -9.17 42.73
C VAL A 248 -30.48 -8.54 42.29
N VAL A 249 -31.05 -9.06 41.20
CA VAL A 249 -32.51 -9.13 41.04
C VAL A 249 -32.89 -10.62 40.97
N PRO A 250 -33.71 -11.14 41.91
CA PRO A 250 -34.11 -12.54 41.88
C PRO A 250 -35.05 -12.76 40.70
N VAL A 251 -34.66 -13.68 39.81
CA VAL A 251 -35.52 -14.22 38.75
C VAL A 251 -36.80 -14.79 39.39
N PRO A 252 -38.00 -14.22 39.15
CA PRO A 252 -39.23 -14.94 39.45
C PRO A 252 -39.48 -15.89 38.28
N GLY A 253 -39.46 -17.19 38.58
CA GLY A 253 -39.88 -18.21 37.63
C GLY A 253 -41.30 -17.95 37.13
N GLY A 254 -41.53 -18.15 35.84
CA GLY A 254 -42.86 -17.94 35.25
C GLY A 254 -43.04 -18.69 33.94
N ARG A 255 -43.96 -19.66 33.97
CA ARG A 255 -44.55 -20.32 32.81
C ARG A 255 -45.25 -19.31 31.89
N SER A 256 -45.28 -19.67 30.61
CA SER A 256 -46.10 -19.17 29.49
C SER A 256 -47.49 -18.61 29.83
N SER A 257 -47.81 -17.41 29.33
CA SER A 257 -48.98 -17.14 28.46
C SER A 257 -49.00 -15.71 27.88
N ALA A 258 -49.37 -15.64 26.60
CA ALA A 258 -49.79 -14.54 25.71
C ALA A 258 -50.24 -13.16 26.27
N ALA A 259 -49.83 -12.09 25.57
CA ALA A 259 -50.67 -11.09 24.86
C ALA A 259 -50.19 -9.61 24.97
N LEU A 260 -49.84 -9.04 23.79
CA LEU A 260 -50.13 -7.68 23.25
C LEU A 260 -49.48 -6.37 23.77
N ASP A 261 -49.37 -5.47 22.78
CA ASP A 261 -49.10 -4.01 22.65
C ASP A 261 -47.65 -3.51 22.87
N ASP A 262 -46.92 -3.00 21.86
CA ASP A 262 -47.00 -1.78 20.99
C ASP A 262 -46.45 -0.50 21.68
N ASP A 263 -45.62 0.25 20.93
CA ASP A 263 -44.92 1.52 21.22
C ASP A 263 -43.53 1.48 21.89
N ASP A 264 -42.45 1.49 21.09
CA ASP A 264 -41.19 2.17 21.48
C ASP A 264 -40.20 2.52 20.32
N ASP A 265 -40.72 3.00 19.18
CA ASP A 265 -39.90 3.37 17.99
C ASP A 265 -39.51 4.87 17.92
N SER A 266 -39.56 5.62 19.02
CA SER A 266 -39.28 7.09 19.00
C SER A 266 -38.05 7.59 19.76
N ALA A 267 -37.18 6.71 20.28
CA ALA A 267 -36.00 7.14 21.06
C ALA A 267 -34.65 7.17 20.28
N PHE A 268 -34.62 6.77 19.00
CA PHE A 268 -33.36 6.60 18.26
C PHE A 268 -32.84 7.87 17.54
N ILE A 269 -33.62 8.96 17.48
CA ILE A 269 -33.24 10.18 16.72
C ILE A 269 -32.58 11.27 17.61
N ALA A 270 -32.49 11.07 18.93
CA ALA A 270 -32.02 12.11 19.86
C ALA A 270 -30.55 12.00 20.32
N SER A 271 -29.74 11.07 19.79
CA SER A 271 -28.36 10.84 20.25
C SER A 271 -27.32 10.89 19.12
N ILE A 272 -27.39 11.93 18.29
CA ILE A 272 -26.25 12.37 17.46
C ILE A 272 -25.62 13.59 18.15
N PRO A 273 -24.46 13.47 18.82
CA PRO A 273 -23.71 14.63 19.24
C PRO A 273 -23.15 15.34 18.00
N GLU A 274 -23.59 16.57 17.79
CA GLU A 274 -23.08 17.49 16.77
C GLU A 274 -21.55 17.65 16.93
N LEU A 275 -20.81 17.28 15.89
CA LEU A 275 -19.37 17.53 15.77
C LEU A 275 -19.14 19.02 15.54
N SER A 276 -18.94 19.78 16.62
CA SER A 276 -18.43 21.14 16.56
C SER A 276 -16.97 21.14 16.11
N LEU A 277 -16.77 21.15 14.79
CA LEU A 277 -15.55 21.60 14.13
C LEU A 277 -15.37 23.10 14.40
N PHE A 278 -14.12 23.53 14.62
CA PHE A 278 -13.62 24.89 14.89
C PHE A 278 -13.53 25.29 16.38
N GLU A 279 -12.33 25.13 16.96
CA GLU A 279 -11.87 25.93 18.11
C GLU A 279 -10.84 26.95 17.59
N ASP A 280 -11.20 28.24 17.65
CA ASP A 280 -10.31 29.37 17.43
C ASP A 280 -9.45 29.67 18.68
N PRO A 281 -8.22 30.20 18.53
CA PRO A 281 -7.28 30.38 19.63
C PRO A 281 -7.59 31.63 20.49
N PRO A 282 -7.38 31.59 21.83
CA PRO A 282 -7.51 32.78 22.65
C PRO A 282 -6.26 33.68 22.59
N PRO A 283 -6.40 35.02 22.57
CA PRO A 283 -5.30 35.96 22.73
C PRO A 283 -4.92 36.14 24.20
N GLY A 284 -3.63 36.39 24.46
CA GLY A 284 -3.05 36.40 25.81
C GLY A 284 -3.31 37.64 26.67
N SER A 285 -2.93 37.55 27.95
CA SER A 285 -2.23 38.61 28.72
C SER A 285 -2.02 38.21 30.20
N SER A 286 -0.74 38.27 30.61
CA SER A 286 -0.19 38.78 31.89
C SER A 286 -0.40 38.09 33.25
N GLY A 287 0.75 37.66 33.83
CA GLY A 287 1.18 37.83 35.24
C GLY A 287 0.81 36.70 36.21
N GLY A 288 1.67 36.17 37.09
CA GLY A 288 3.09 36.40 37.40
C GLY A 288 3.55 35.50 38.57
N ALA A 289 4.84 35.13 38.53
CA ALA A 289 5.80 34.82 39.61
C ALA A 289 5.50 33.83 40.77
N ALA A 290 6.38 32.82 40.90
CA ALA A 290 7.21 32.42 42.06
C ALA A 290 7.36 30.87 42.12
N ALA A 291 8.47 30.28 41.70
CA ALA A 291 9.76 30.08 42.40
C ALA A 291 9.75 28.92 43.42
N GLY A 292 10.65 27.95 43.23
CA GLY A 292 11.00 26.92 44.23
C GLY A 292 11.62 25.66 43.63
N ASP A 293 12.92 25.71 43.31
CA ASP A 293 13.80 24.54 43.20
C ASP A 293 14.02 23.92 44.59
N GLU A 294 14.09 22.59 44.70
CA GLU A 294 15.14 21.89 45.45
C GLU A 294 15.10 20.36 45.23
N GLU A 295 16.30 19.82 44.98
CA GLU A 295 16.61 18.39 44.85
C GLU A 295 16.49 17.64 46.18
N ALA A 296 16.11 16.35 46.14
CA ALA A 296 16.60 15.38 47.12
C ALA A 296 16.48 13.92 46.63
N PHE A 297 17.65 13.28 46.53
CA PHE A 297 17.89 11.85 46.46
C PHE A 297 17.13 11.04 47.53
N ALA A 298 16.69 9.83 47.19
CA ALA A 298 16.91 8.61 47.98
C ALA A 298 16.45 7.35 47.22
N ASP A 299 17.41 6.70 46.58
CA ASP A 299 17.40 5.29 46.26
C ASP A 299 17.66 4.52 47.57
N LEU A 300 16.75 3.62 47.99
CA LEU A 300 17.03 2.57 48.98
C LEU A 300 15.94 1.49 48.92
N ARG A 301 16.32 0.34 48.35
CA ARG A 301 15.66 -0.96 48.51
C ARG A 301 15.67 -1.39 49.97
N VAL A 302 14.54 -1.85 50.49
CA VAL A 302 14.45 -2.92 51.51
C VAL A 302 13.21 -3.77 51.21
N ASP A 303 13.44 -5.08 51.12
CA ASP A 303 12.50 -6.16 50.92
C ASP A 303 11.54 -6.40 52.11
N GLU A 304 10.42 -7.04 51.78
CA GLU A 304 9.56 -7.91 52.60
C GLU A 304 8.89 -7.33 53.87
N ALA A 305 7.58 -7.08 53.77
CA ALA A 305 6.58 -7.86 54.51
C ALA A 305 5.14 -7.36 54.29
N GLY A 306 4.26 -8.27 53.87
CA GLY A 306 2.88 -8.29 54.36
C GLY A 306 1.82 -7.65 53.47
N GLY A 307 0.79 -8.43 53.14
CA GLY A 307 -0.51 -7.92 52.72
C GLY A 307 -0.85 -8.14 51.25
N ARG A 308 -0.81 -9.39 50.77
CA ARG A 308 -1.51 -9.76 49.55
C ARG A 308 -3.01 -9.78 49.85
N GLU A 309 -3.66 -8.62 49.78
CA GLU A 309 -5.11 -8.57 49.53
C GLU A 309 -5.39 -9.24 48.19
N PRO A 310 -6.44 -10.07 48.06
CA PRO A 310 -6.81 -10.62 46.76
C PRO A 310 -7.39 -9.47 45.92
N ALA A 311 -6.56 -8.90 45.04
CA ALA A 311 -7.05 -8.07 43.95
C ALA A 311 -8.13 -8.85 43.19
N THR A 312 -9.33 -8.30 43.14
CA THR A 312 -10.40 -8.69 42.22
C THR A 312 -9.85 -8.72 40.80
N PRO A 313 -9.82 -9.87 40.10
CA PRO A 313 -9.39 -9.91 38.72
C PRO A 313 -10.64 -9.74 37.85
N SER A 314 -10.99 -8.51 37.48
CA SER A 314 -12.06 -8.29 36.49
C SER A 314 -11.76 -7.22 35.45
N ALA A 315 -10.57 -6.63 35.43
CA ALA A 315 -10.13 -5.84 34.28
C ALA A 315 -9.50 -6.80 33.26
N VAL A 316 -10.09 -6.91 32.07
CA VAL A 316 -9.41 -7.57 30.94
C VAL A 316 -8.09 -6.84 30.68
N GLU A 317 -6.95 -7.47 31.00
CA GLU A 317 -5.63 -6.94 30.65
C GLU A 317 -5.50 -6.90 29.13
N LEU A 318 -5.55 -5.69 28.56
CA LEU A 318 -5.39 -5.48 27.13
C LEU A 318 -3.89 -5.42 26.78
N PRO A 319 -3.47 -5.98 25.63
CA PRO A 319 -2.11 -5.83 25.12
C PRO A 319 -1.68 -4.36 24.97
N GLU A 320 -0.37 -4.10 25.09
CA GLU A 320 0.23 -2.76 24.99
C GLU A 320 -0.12 -2.06 23.66
N GLU A 321 0.02 -2.75 22.53
CA GLU A 321 -0.35 -2.26 21.19
C GLU A 321 -1.71 -2.85 20.74
N PHE A 322 -2.77 -2.53 21.48
CA PHE A 322 -4.11 -3.09 21.25
C PHE A 322 -4.68 -2.79 19.85
N GLU A 323 -4.30 -1.67 19.23
CA GLU A 323 -4.73 -1.28 17.88
C GLU A 323 -4.41 -2.34 16.81
N GLU A 324 -3.41 -3.19 17.03
CA GLU A 324 -3.08 -4.28 16.11
C GLU A 324 -4.10 -5.42 16.17
N TYR A 325 -4.66 -5.64 17.36
CA TYR A 325 -5.66 -6.66 17.66
C TYR A 325 -7.09 -6.12 17.49
N ALA A 326 -7.28 -4.80 17.46
CA ALA A 326 -8.58 -4.16 17.42
C ALA A 326 -9.50 -4.67 16.29
N PRO A 327 -9.03 -4.88 15.04
CA PRO A 327 -9.86 -5.45 13.98
C PRO A 327 -10.35 -6.87 14.28
N LEU A 328 -9.50 -7.71 14.90
CA LEU A 328 -9.83 -9.09 15.28
C LEU A 328 -10.89 -9.11 16.39
N TYR A 329 -10.69 -8.30 17.44
CA TYR A 329 -11.64 -8.18 18.54
C TYR A 329 -12.97 -7.61 18.06
N LYS A 330 -12.96 -6.56 17.23
CA LYS A 330 -14.17 -5.97 16.66
C LYS A 330 -14.95 -6.98 15.83
N ALA A 331 -14.29 -7.73 14.95
CA ALA A 331 -14.92 -8.76 14.13
C ALA A 331 -15.53 -9.89 14.98
N TYR A 332 -14.82 -10.32 16.03
CA TYR A 332 -15.32 -11.34 16.94
C TYR A 332 -16.53 -10.83 17.76
N LEU A 333 -16.48 -9.59 18.26
CA LEU A 333 -17.61 -9.00 19.00
C LEU A 333 -18.86 -8.87 18.12
N ALA A 334 -18.71 -8.40 16.88
CA ALA A 334 -19.82 -8.32 15.93
C ALA A 334 -20.42 -9.71 15.62
N HIS A 335 -19.56 -10.73 15.44
CA HIS A 335 -20.00 -12.10 15.24
C HIS A 335 -20.73 -12.67 16.48
N ALA A 336 -20.18 -12.44 17.68
CA ALA A 336 -20.78 -12.90 18.93
C ALA A 336 -22.15 -12.23 19.23
N ARG A 337 -22.37 -11.02 18.71
CA ARG A 337 -23.66 -10.30 18.78
C ARG A 337 -24.65 -10.72 17.69
N GLY A 338 -24.23 -11.52 16.71
CA GLY A 338 -25.05 -11.90 15.56
C GLY A 338 -25.20 -10.80 14.51
N GLU A 339 -24.44 -9.70 14.60
CA GLU A 339 -24.43 -8.61 13.62
C GLU A 339 -23.66 -8.99 12.35
N SER A 340 -22.71 -9.92 12.46
CA SER A 340 -21.92 -10.47 11.35
C SER A 340 -21.98 -11.99 11.34
N GLY A 341 -22.12 -12.58 10.14
CA GLY A 341 -22.02 -14.03 9.96
C GLY A 341 -20.58 -14.58 9.96
N VAL A 342 -19.57 -13.71 10.03
CA VAL A 342 -18.14 -14.09 9.93
C VAL A 342 -17.30 -13.33 10.95
N ALA A 343 -16.39 -14.04 11.63
CA ALA A 343 -15.29 -13.47 12.41
C ALA A 343 -13.99 -13.45 11.58
N SER A 344 -13.07 -12.53 11.90
CA SER A 344 -11.78 -12.43 11.20
C SER A 344 -10.71 -13.31 11.86
N TYR A 345 -9.87 -13.94 11.01
CA TYR A 345 -8.67 -14.67 11.41
C TYR A 345 -7.41 -14.11 10.72
N ASP A 346 -7.52 -12.97 10.04
CA ASP A 346 -6.40 -12.34 9.36
C ASP A 346 -5.50 -11.63 10.38
N VAL A 347 -4.29 -12.13 10.54
CA VAL A 347 -3.27 -11.62 11.46
C VAL A 347 -2.30 -10.63 10.81
N SER A 348 -2.56 -10.22 9.56
CA SER A 348 -1.71 -9.26 8.83
C SER A 348 -1.61 -7.88 9.50
N SER A 349 -2.52 -7.57 10.43
CA SER A 349 -2.50 -6.35 11.23
C SER A 349 -1.48 -6.36 12.37
N LEU A 350 -0.92 -7.52 12.74
CA LEU A 350 0.05 -7.66 13.83
C LEU A 350 1.45 -7.21 13.40
N GLY A 351 2.16 -6.44 14.23
CA GLY A 351 3.46 -5.81 13.95
C GLY A 351 3.41 -4.60 13.03
N SER A 352 2.23 -4.22 12.55
CA SER A 352 2.03 -3.16 11.57
C SER A 352 2.32 -1.74 12.10
N THR A 353 2.18 -1.50 13.41
CA THR A 353 2.52 -0.21 14.07
C THR A 353 4.01 0.07 13.89
N GLY A 354 4.84 -0.91 14.27
CA GLY A 354 6.29 -0.91 14.12
C GLY A 354 6.70 -0.78 12.67
N ILE A 355 6.11 -1.57 11.76
CA ILE A 355 6.39 -1.53 10.32
C ILE A 355 6.06 -0.14 9.74
N THR A 356 4.90 0.44 10.05
CA THR A 356 4.51 1.75 9.52
C THR A 356 5.45 2.85 10.03
N ALA A 357 5.87 2.78 11.29
CA ALA A 357 6.85 3.70 11.87
C ALA A 357 8.23 3.55 11.23
N GLU A 358 8.69 2.32 11.02
CA GLU A 358 9.95 2.00 10.34
C GLU A 358 9.98 2.51 8.91
N ARG A 359 8.92 2.27 8.12
CA ARG A 359 8.84 2.76 6.74
C ARG A 359 8.89 4.29 6.64
N ARG A 360 8.30 5.01 7.60
CA ARG A 360 8.44 6.48 7.68
C ARG A 360 9.86 6.91 8.01
N ARG A 361 10.55 6.19 8.92
CA ARG A 361 11.97 6.46 9.20
C ARG A 361 12.84 6.19 7.98
N TRP A 362 12.58 5.11 7.23
CA TRP A 362 13.26 4.83 5.96
C TRP A 362 13.04 5.94 4.93
N ARG A 363 11.79 6.43 4.78
CA ARG A 363 11.49 7.56 3.90
C ARG A 363 12.27 8.82 4.27
N ALA A 364 12.29 9.16 5.56
CA ALA A 364 13.00 10.33 6.08
C ALA A 364 14.53 10.19 5.91
N LEU A 365 15.07 8.99 6.14
CA LEU A 365 16.48 8.68 5.93
C LEU A 365 16.88 8.86 4.46
N MET A 366 16.08 8.34 3.52
CA MET A 366 16.35 8.52 2.09
C MET A 366 16.31 10.01 1.69
N ASP A 367 15.33 10.78 2.18
CA ASP A 367 15.30 12.23 1.94
C ASP A 367 16.53 12.95 2.49
N LYS A 368 16.97 12.57 3.70
CA LYS A 368 18.16 13.13 4.35
C LYS A 368 19.42 12.87 3.52
N ILE A 369 19.55 11.65 2.98
CA ILE A 369 20.67 11.28 2.09
C ILE A 369 20.59 12.07 0.77
N VAL A 370 19.40 12.19 0.17
CA VAL A 370 19.19 12.98 -1.06
C VAL A 370 19.52 14.46 -0.85
N ARG A 371 19.33 15.01 0.35
CA ARG A 371 19.75 16.37 0.71
C ARG A 371 21.23 16.51 1.04
N GLU A 372 22.00 15.43 0.95
CA GLU A 372 23.43 15.36 1.32
C GLU A 372 23.69 15.64 2.82
N GLU A 373 22.69 15.38 3.68
CA GLU A 373 22.74 15.56 5.14
C GLU A 373 23.19 14.30 5.90
N TYR A 374 23.81 13.33 5.20
CA TYR A 374 24.29 12.06 5.77
C TYR A 374 25.56 12.19 6.63
N HIS A 375 26.06 13.41 6.81
CA HIS A 375 27.27 13.70 7.60
C HIS A 375 27.07 13.49 9.11
N ALA A 376 25.82 13.59 9.59
CA ALA A 376 25.43 13.40 10.97
C ALA A 376 24.20 12.47 11.02
N MET A 377 24.44 11.16 11.08
CA MET A 377 23.41 10.14 11.26
C MET A 377 23.36 9.68 12.72
N THR A 378 22.16 9.59 13.28
CA THR A 378 21.95 9.01 14.61
C THR A 378 22.17 7.49 14.58
N ASP A 379 22.39 6.86 15.74
CA ASP A 379 22.58 5.41 15.81
C ASP A 379 21.37 4.63 15.25
N THR A 380 20.16 5.15 15.50
CA THR A 380 18.91 4.60 14.93
C THR A 380 18.87 4.70 13.40
N GLU A 381 19.27 5.83 12.84
CA GLU A 381 19.34 6.02 11.38
C GLU A 381 20.42 5.13 10.75
N GLN A 382 21.54 4.88 11.44
CA GLN A 382 22.58 3.97 10.98
C GLN A 382 22.10 2.52 10.94
N MET A 383 21.35 2.08 11.95
CA MET A 383 20.71 0.76 11.95
C MET A 383 19.69 0.63 10.81
N ASP A 384 18.82 1.63 10.67
CA ASP A 384 17.83 1.67 9.58
C ASP A 384 18.53 1.67 8.20
N ALA A 385 19.66 2.36 8.04
CA ALA A 385 20.43 2.39 6.80
C ALA A 385 20.98 1.01 6.40
N LEU A 386 21.46 0.23 7.37
CA LEU A 386 21.97 -1.13 7.13
C LEU A 386 20.84 -2.06 6.66
N VAL A 387 19.70 -2.06 7.37
CA VAL A 387 18.55 -2.89 7.02
C VAL A 387 18.02 -2.48 5.65
N LEU A 388 17.81 -1.18 5.43
CA LEU A 388 17.27 -0.66 4.18
C LEU A 388 18.19 -0.93 2.99
N ASN A 389 19.52 -0.89 3.17
CA ASN A 389 20.46 -1.24 2.11
C ASN A 389 20.27 -2.67 1.60
N GLU A 390 20.12 -3.65 2.50
CA GLU A 390 19.88 -5.04 2.13
C GLU A 390 18.51 -5.23 1.47
N GLN A 391 17.47 -4.58 2.00
CA GLN A 391 16.13 -4.62 1.39
C GLN A 391 16.15 -4.07 -0.04
N LEU A 392 16.75 -2.89 -0.26
CA LEU A 392 16.89 -2.30 -1.59
C LEU A 392 17.79 -3.13 -2.51
N HIS A 393 18.80 -3.80 -1.96
CA HIS A 393 19.64 -4.72 -2.72
C HIS A 393 18.81 -5.84 -3.33
N THR A 394 17.90 -6.46 -2.56
CA THR A 394 17.10 -7.58 -3.08
C THR A 394 16.07 -7.15 -4.14
N VAL A 395 15.40 -6.02 -3.95
CA VAL A 395 14.30 -5.58 -4.82
C VAL A 395 14.76 -5.32 -6.26
N LYS A 396 15.97 -4.76 -6.46
CA LYS A 396 16.49 -4.53 -7.81
C LYS A 396 16.80 -5.83 -8.58
N PHE A 397 16.98 -6.96 -7.87
CA PHE A 397 17.24 -8.27 -8.48
C PHE A 397 15.99 -9.12 -8.68
N PHE A 398 14.78 -8.63 -8.36
CA PHE A 398 13.56 -9.44 -8.55
C PHE A 398 13.37 -9.90 -9.99
N ASP A 399 13.48 -8.99 -10.97
CA ASP A 399 13.36 -9.34 -12.39
C ASP A 399 14.50 -10.27 -12.85
N LEU A 400 15.73 -10.01 -12.41
CA LEU A 400 16.89 -10.84 -12.71
C LEU A 400 16.75 -12.26 -12.16
N LYS A 401 16.15 -12.42 -10.97
CA LYS A 401 15.93 -13.73 -10.37
C LYS A 401 14.82 -14.52 -11.07
N VAL A 402 13.78 -13.84 -11.55
CA VAL A 402 12.77 -14.46 -12.44
C VAL A 402 13.44 -14.94 -13.73
N GLY A 403 14.30 -14.11 -14.34
CA GLY A 403 15.08 -14.48 -15.52
C GLY A 403 16.02 -15.68 -15.29
N ASP A 404 16.74 -15.70 -14.17
CA ASP A 404 17.59 -16.82 -13.76
C ASP A 404 16.79 -18.13 -13.62
N THR A 405 15.60 -18.06 -13.02
CA THR A 405 14.71 -19.23 -12.87
C THR A 405 14.26 -19.78 -14.23
N VAL A 406 13.95 -18.90 -15.20
CA VAL A 406 13.63 -19.33 -16.57
C VAL A 406 14.84 -19.99 -17.25
N ARG A 407 16.05 -19.46 -17.05
CA ARG A 407 17.28 -20.06 -17.60
C ARG A 407 17.58 -21.42 -16.98
N GLU A 408 17.31 -21.61 -15.69
CA GLU A 408 17.40 -22.92 -15.04
C GLU A 408 16.46 -23.94 -15.70
N ILE A 409 15.21 -23.55 -15.97
CA ILE A 409 14.24 -24.41 -16.68
C ILE A 409 14.78 -24.78 -18.06
N LEU A 410 15.36 -23.83 -18.80
CA LEU A 410 15.94 -24.11 -20.12
C LEU A 410 17.11 -25.12 -20.05
N GLN A 411 18.03 -24.94 -19.11
CA GLN A 411 19.15 -25.89 -18.91
C GLN A 411 18.65 -27.26 -18.43
N LEU A 412 17.58 -27.31 -17.63
CA LEU A 412 16.96 -28.55 -17.18
C LEU A 412 16.36 -29.34 -18.36
N LEU A 413 15.70 -28.66 -19.29
CA LEU A 413 15.13 -29.28 -20.50
C LEU A 413 16.20 -29.79 -21.47
N GLN A 414 17.44 -29.31 -21.36
CA GLN A 414 18.59 -29.76 -22.14
C GLN A 414 19.32 -30.97 -21.52
N ARG A 415 18.94 -31.39 -20.31
CA ARG A 415 19.53 -32.57 -19.67
C ARG A 415 19.24 -33.84 -20.47
N GLU A 416 20.13 -34.81 -20.34
CA GLU A 416 19.96 -36.13 -20.94
C GLU A 416 18.61 -36.74 -20.52
N THR A 417 17.84 -37.22 -21.50
CA THR A 417 16.54 -37.85 -21.25
C THR A 417 16.70 -39.24 -20.64
N GLY A 418 15.81 -39.63 -19.72
CA GLY A 418 15.82 -40.94 -19.04
C GLY A 418 16.35 -40.85 -17.61
N HIS A 419 16.77 -41.98 -17.03
CA HIS A 419 17.27 -42.05 -15.64
C HIS A 419 18.75 -41.62 -15.49
N GLY A 420 19.30 -40.96 -16.51
CA GLY A 420 20.72 -40.58 -16.63
C GLY A 420 21.62 -41.71 -17.13
N SER A 421 22.77 -41.34 -17.68
CA SER A 421 23.81 -42.28 -18.12
C SER A 421 24.54 -42.95 -16.95
N SER A 422 24.91 -44.23 -17.12
CA SER A 422 25.72 -44.99 -16.15
C SER A 422 27.13 -44.42 -15.96
N ALA A 423 27.64 -43.64 -16.91
CA ALA A 423 28.98 -43.05 -16.86
C ALA A 423 29.08 -41.84 -15.91
N HIS A 424 27.96 -41.20 -15.57
CA HIS A 424 27.91 -39.97 -14.78
C HIS A 424 27.14 -40.17 -13.47
N ARG A 425 27.26 -41.36 -12.88
CA ARG A 425 26.39 -41.81 -11.79
C ARG A 425 27.17 -42.40 -10.63
N ASP A 426 27.06 -41.76 -9.46
CA ASP A 426 27.73 -42.21 -8.23
C ASP A 426 26.86 -43.15 -7.39
N THR A 427 25.58 -43.28 -7.73
CA THR A 427 24.58 -44.05 -6.97
C THR A 427 23.93 -45.12 -7.85
N PRO A 428 23.57 -46.31 -7.30
CA PRO A 428 22.78 -47.32 -8.03
C PRO A 428 21.36 -46.82 -8.38
N LEU A 429 20.67 -47.44 -9.36
CA LEU A 429 19.41 -46.89 -9.95
C LEU A 429 18.26 -47.16 -9.00
N ASP A 430 18.21 -48.39 -8.53
CA ASP A 430 17.07 -48.94 -7.82
C ASP A 430 17.26 -48.91 -6.29
N VAL A 431 18.43 -48.48 -5.82
CA VAL A 431 18.80 -48.53 -4.40
C VAL A 431 19.22 -47.14 -3.93
N SER A 432 18.62 -46.70 -2.81
CA SER A 432 18.97 -45.44 -2.18
C SER A 432 20.48 -45.37 -1.89
N PRO A 433 21.13 -44.20 -2.05
CA PRO A 433 22.54 -44.02 -1.68
C PRO A 433 22.83 -44.33 -0.20
N GLN A 434 21.79 -44.29 0.65
CA GLN A 434 21.88 -44.54 2.09
C GLN A 434 21.39 -45.95 2.48
N HIS A 435 21.08 -46.81 1.51
CA HIS A 435 20.58 -48.16 1.83
C HIS A 435 21.69 -49.01 2.48
N PRO A 436 21.40 -49.74 3.58
CA PRO A 436 22.40 -50.57 4.27
C PRO A 436 23.04 -51.62 3.35
N GLU A 437 22.27 -52.17 2.42
CA GLU A 437 22.71 -53.20 1.46
C GLU A 437 23.01 -52.61 0.07
N ARG A 438 23.67 -51.44 0.01
CA ARG A 438 23.94 -50.73 -1.25
C ARG A 438 24.92 -51.42 -2.20
N ARG A 439 25.86 -52.22 -1.68
CA ARG A 439 26.94 -52.87 -2.45
C ARG A 439 26.66 -54.36 -2.71
N ASN A 440 25.50 -54.65 -3.27
CA ASN A 440 25.11 -56.00 -3.67
C ASN A 440 25.18 -56.17 -5.19
#